data_AF-A0A0R2XGU7-F1
#
_entry.id   AF-A0A0R2XGU7-F1
#
_cell.length_a   1.000
_cell.length_b   1.000
_cell.length_c   1.000
_cell.angle_alpha   90.00
_cell.angle_beta   90.00
_cell.angle_gamma   90.00
#
_symmetry.space_group_name_H-M   'P 1'
#
loop_
_entity.id
_entity.type
_entity.pdbx_description
1 polymer ?
#
loop_
_entity_poly.entity_id
_entity_poly.type
_entity_poly.pdbx_seq_one_letter_code
_entity_poly.pdbx_strand_id
1 'polypeptide(L)'
;MKKLFLLLILAVTSLPAFGSGVSEVIEKEGVFKFSDGSSIYTFHKDGSFDLDPCGMSGRTIRGNWKEVDRFIQVEGEWSWVNGISVPGDIRIMKLHINTHPSFGKETAGMNQQSVSKVYFTIESIYKKKDLTNRGDQ
;
A
#
# COMPACT_ATOMS: atom_id res chain seq x y z
N MET A 1 46.59 10.68 -43.94
CA MET A 1 45.83 9.67 -43.16
C MET A 1 45.14 10.36 -41.99
N LYS A 2 43.85 10.69 -42.09
CA LYS A 2 43.06 11.25 -40.99
C LYS A 2 42.05 10.18 -40.55
N LYS A 3 42.23 9.63 -39.36
CA LYS A 3 41.27 8.72 -38.72
C LYS A 3 40.14 9.57 -38.13
N LEU A 4 38.96 9.49 -38.74
CA LEU A 4 37.74 10.08 -38.21
C LEU A 4 37.21 9.15 -37.12
N PHE A 5 37.34 9.55 -35.87
CA PHE A 5 36.84 8.80 -34.72
C PHE A 5 35.37 9.20 -34.49
N LEU A 6 34.46 8.36 -34.97
CA LEU A 6 33.01 8.55 -34.83
C LEU A 6 32.62 8.13 -33.40
N LEU A 7 32.37 9.10 -32.52
CA LEU A 7 31.86 8.86 -31.17
C LEU A 7 30.35 8.60 -31.24
N LEU A 8 29.96 7.33 -31.17
CA LEU A 8 28.57 6.91 -31.10
C LEU A 8 28.05 7.16 -29.67
N ILE A 9 27.34 8.27 -29.46
CA ILE A 9 26.66 8.56 -28.19
C ILE A 9 25.43 7.64 -28.11
N LEU A 10 25.55 6.53 -27.37
CA LEU A 10 24.39 5.73 -26.96
C LEU A 10 23.54 6.56 -25.99
N ALA A 11 22.47 7.14 -26.50
CA ALA A 11 21.39 7.65 -25.66
C ALA A 11 20.69 6.45 -25.02
N VAL A 12 21.08 6.12 -23.78
CA VAL A 12 20.30 5.22 -22.92
C VAL A 12 19.03 5.98 -22.57
N THR A 13 17.95 5.75 -23.32
CA THR A 13 16.64 6.25 -22.95
C THR A 13 16.18 5.48 -21.74
N SER A 14 16.36 6.05 -20.55
CA SER A 14 15.70 5.57 -19.33
C SER A 14 14.20 5.56 -19.59
N LEU A 15 13.62 4.36 -19.71
CA LEU A 15 12.17 4.19 -19.68
C LEU A 15 11.67 4.90 -18.41
N PRO A 16 10.63 5.75 -18.49
CA PRO A 16 10.02 6.27 -17.29
C PRO A 16 9.58 5.07 -16.45
N ALA A 17 10.03 5.04 -15.19
CA ALA A 17 9.60 4.03 -14.24
C ALA A 17 8.06 3.99 -14.23
N PHE A 18 7.50 2.80 -14.34
CA PHE A 18 6.06 2.55 -14.36
C PHE A 18 5.41 3.15 -13.10
N GLY A 19 4.73 4.29 -13.26
CA GLY A 19 3.87 4.90 -12.25
C GLY A 19 4.60 5.40 -11.01
N SER A 20 4.16 6.52 -10.45
CA SER A 20 4.59 6.91 -9.12
C SER A 20 4.04 5.91 -8.11
N GLY A 21 4.86 4.94 -7.71
CA GLY A 21 4.47 3.89 -6.77
C GLY A 21 3.93 4.48 -5.45
N VAL A 22 3.20 3.68 -4.68
CA VAL A 22 2.64 4.10 -3.38
C VAL A 22 3.71 4.75 -2.50
N SER A 23 4.92 4.20 -2.47
CA SER A 23 6.04 4.81 -1.74
C SER A 23 6.42 6.21 -2.22
N GLU A 24 6.36 6.53 -3.51
CA GLU A 24 6.68 7.88 -3.97
C GLU A 24 5.65 8.90 -3.44
N VAL A 25 4.37 8.53 -3.43
CA VAL A 25 3.31 9.37 -2.88
C VAL A 25 3.50 9.55 -1.37
N ILE A 26 3.81 8.46 -0.64
CA ILE A 26 4.05 8.50 0.80
C ILE A 26 5.29 9.34 1.13
N GLU A 27 6.38 9.21 0.37
CA GLU A 27 7.60 9.96 0.59
C GLU A 27 7.38 11.46 0.49
N LYS A 28 6.53 11.88 -0.47
CA LYS A 28 6.18 13.27 -0.72
C LYS A 28 5.13 13.83 0.24
N GLU A 29 4.05 13.11 0.48
CA GLU A 29 2.89 13.60 1.26
C GLU A 29 2.96 13.23 2.74
N GLY A 30 3.87 12.32 3.13
CA GLY A 30 4.00 11.78 4.50
C GLY A 30 2.93 10.74 4.85
N VAL A 31 1.80 10.74 4.15
CA VAL A 31 0.69 9.81 4.33
C VAL A 31 0.02 9.52 2.99
N PHE A 32 -0.36 8.27 2.78
CA PHE A 32 -1.17 7.86 1.64
C PHE A 32 -2.45 7.20 2.12
N LYS A 33 -3.58 7.69 1.60
CA LYS A 33 -4.91 7.18 1.94
C LYS A 33 -5.66 6.77 0.69
N PHE A 34 -6.37 5.64 0.75
CA PHE A 34 -7.38 5.26 -0.25
C PHE A 34 -8.57 4.57 0.44
N SER A 35 -9.68 4.40 -0.26
CA SER A 35 -10.85 3.69 0.24
C SER A 35 -11.31 2.60 -0.73
N ASP A 36 -11.88 1.52 -0.18
CA ASP A 36 -12.62 0.49 -0.93
C ASP A 36 -14.14 0.71 -0.88
N GLY A 37 -14.58 1.87 -0.35
CA GLY A 37 -15.98 2.20 -0.08
C GLY A 37 -16.48 1.74 1.29
N SER A 38 -15.86 0.73 1.91
CA SER A 38 -16.23 0.21 3.24
C SER A 38 -15.24 0.60 4.34
N SER A 39 -13.98 0.81 3.97
CA SER A 39 -12.86 1.11 4.85
C SER A 39 -11.95 2.17 4.23
N ILE A 40 -11.19 2.85 5.08
CA ILE A 40 -10.10 3.74 4.70
C ILE A 40 -8.80 3.06 5.09
N TYR A 41 -7.91 2.91 4.11
CA TYR A 41 -6.56 2.40 4.26
C TYR A 41 -5.63 3.59 4.39
N THR A 42 -4.83 3.65 5.45
CA THR A 42 -3.88 4.73 5.72
C THR A 42 -2.49 4.16 5.90
N PHE A 43 -1.56 4.58 5.04
CA PHE A 43 -0.16 4.23 5.08
C PHE A 43 0.64 5.47 5.46
N HIS A 44 1.40 5.38 6.54
CA HIS A 44 2.22 6.48 7.01
C HIS A 44 3.68 6.27 6.61
N LYS A 45 4.41 7.37 6.41
CA LYS A 45 5.83 7.37 6.03
C LYS A 45 6.73 6.66 7.04
N ASP A 46 6.34 6.61 8.31
CA ASP A 46 7.08 5.90 9.35
C ASP A 46 6.93 4.37 9.29
N GLY A 47 6.16 3.87 8.31
CA GLY A 47 5.89 2.45 8.14
C GLY A 47 4.68 1.96 8.92
N SER A 48 3.99 2.80 9.70
CA SER A 48 2.76 2.42 10.37
C SER A 48 1.58 2.37 9.41
N PHE A 49 0.61 1.50 9.72
CA PHE A 49 -0.59 1.26 8.93
C PHE A 49 -1.84 1.24 9.80
N ASP A 50 -2.87 1.95 9.33
CA ASP A 50 -4.21 1.94 9.90
C ASP A 50 -5.25 1.56 8.84
N LEU A 51 -6.21 0.71 9.23
CA LEU A 51 -7.47 0.55 8.51
C LEU A 51 -8.61 0.88 9.46
N ASP A 52 -9.51 1.75 8.99
CA ASP A 52 -10.72 2.13 9.73
C ASP A 52 -11.97 1.96 8.88
N PRO A 53 -13.12 1.58 9.47
CA PRO A 53 -14.36 1.52 8.72
C PRO A 53 -14.80 2.92 8.30
N CYS A 54 -15.39 3.03 7.12
CA CYS A 54 -16.02 4.26 6.64
C CYS A 54 -17.25 4.63 7.49
N GLY A 55 -17.92 3.65 8.11
CA GLY A 55 -19.12 3.82 8.93
C GLY A 55 -18.91 3.51 10.42
N MET A 56 -20.02 3.36 11.17
CA MET A 56 -20.00 3.06 12.61
C MET A 56 -19.66 1.59 12.94
N SER A 57 -19.59 0.73 11.94
CA SER A 57 -19.31 -0.70 12.09
C SER A 57 -18.30 -1.16 11.05
N GLY A 58 -17.48 -2.14 11.43
CA GLY A 58 -16.51 -2.76 10.53
C GLY A 58 -15.23 -3.15 11.23
N ARG A 59 -14.27 -3.60 10.42
CA ARG A 59 -12.96 -4.04 10.88
C ARG A 59 -12.04 -2.85 11.05
N THR A 60 -11.15 -2.96 12.03
CA THR A 60 -9.99 -2.09 12.15
C THR A 60 -8.74 -2.93 12.01
N ILE A 61 -7.69 -2.33 11.47
CA ILE A 61 -6.35 -2.93 11.47
C ILE A 61 -5.38 -1.88 12.00
N ARG A 62 -4.50 -2.30 12.89
CA ARG A 62 -3.36 -1.49 13.38
C ARG A 62 -2.09 -2.29 13.20
N GLY A 63 -1.08 -1.72 12.56
CA GLY A 63 0.12 -2.48 12.25
C GLY A 63 1.17 -1.69 11.51
N ASN A 64 1.97 -2.41 10.71
CA ASN A 64 3.02 -1.84 9.89
C ASN A 64 2.88 -2.32 8.46
N TRP A 65 3.42 -1.54 7.53
CA TRP A 65 3.50 -1.90 6.12
C TRP A 65 4.94 -1.83 5.63
N LYS A 66 5.20 -2.53 4.53
CA LYS A 66 6.44 -2.45 3.76
C LYS A 66 6.19 -2.86 2.31
N GLU A 67 7.05 -2.42 1.42
CA GLU A 67 7.09 -2.95 0.06
C GLU A 67 7.83 -4.29 0.05
N VAL A 68 7.27 -5.29 -0.63
CA VAL A 68 7.88 -6.59 -0.89
C VAL A 68 7.63 -6.92 -2.36
N ASP A 69 8.68 -6.83 -3.17
CA ASP A 69 8.62 -6.94 -4.63
C ASP A 69 7.64 -5.93 -5.24
N ARG A 70 6.51 -6.41 -5.78
CA ARG A 70 5.44 -5.59 -6.38
C ARG A 70 4.24 -5.38 -5.45
N PHE A 71 4.33 -5.81 -4.20
CA PHE A 71 3.23 -5.79 -3.25
C PHE A 71 3.51 -4.84 -2.09
N ILE A 72 2.45 -4.23 -1.58
CA ILE A 72 2.45 -3.69 -0.23
C ILE A 72 2.05 -4.81 0.71
N GLN A 73 2.95 -5.20 1.62
CA GLN A 73 2.67 -6.14 2.67
C GLN A 73 2.32 -5.38 3.95
N VAL A 74 1.11 -5.57 4.45
CA VAL A 74 0.66 -5.10 5.76
C VAL A 74 0.72 -6.26 6.74
N GLU A 75 1.38 -6.07 7.87
CA GLU A 75 1.26 -6.94 9.04
C GLU A 75 0.56 -6.15 10.15
N GLY A 76 -0.59 -6.62 10.61
CA GLY A 76 -1.34 -5.89 11.64
C GLY A 76 -2.27 -6.76 12.46
N GLU A 77 -2.69 -6.20 13.58
CA GLU A 77 -3.72 -6.74 14.45
C GLU A 77 -5.10 -6.41 13.90
N TRP A 78 -5.89 -7.44 13.65
CA TRP A 78 -7.24 -7.32 13.11
C TRP A 78 -8.23 -7.28 14.25
N SER A 79 -9.01 -6.20 14.30
CA SER A 79 -10.05 -6.02 15.29
C SER A 79 -11.39 -5.60 14.67
N TRP A 80 -12.39 -5.44 15.50
CA TRP A 80 -13.66 -4.81 15.20
C TRP A 80 -13.69 -3.46 15.91
N VAL A 81 -14.34 -2.47 15.31
CA VAL A 81 -14.44 -1.12 15.89
C VAL A 81 -15.07 -1.10 17.29
N ASN A 82 -15.88 -2.09 17.63
CA ASN A 82 -16.48 -2.24 18.96
C ASN A 82 -15.55 -2.91 20.00
N GLY A 83 -14.31 -3.24 19.62
CA GLY A 83 -13.33 -3.90 20.49
C GLY A 83 -13.55 -5.40 20.70
N ILE A 84 -14.61 -6.01 20.15
CA ILE A 84 -14.92 -7.43 20.34
C ILE A 84 -14.13 -8.25 19.31
N SER A 85 -12.85 -8.48 19.58
CA SER A 85 -12.00 -9.32 18.71
C SER A 85 -11.18 -10.33 19.49
N VAL A 86 -10.77 -11.39 18.79
CA VAL A 86 -9.84 -12.37 19.35
C VAL A 86 -8.51 -11.65 19.60
N PRO A 87 -8.01 -11.62 20.85
CA PRO A 87 -6.74 -10.98 21.14
C PRO A 87 -5.61 -11.56 20.29
N GLY A 88 -4.76 -10.71 19.72
CA GLY A 88 -3.61 -11.15 18.93
C GLY A 88 -3.98 -11.83 17.61
N ASP A 89 -5.10 -11.46 16.97
CA ASP A 89 -5.40 -11.85 15.58
C ASP A 89 -4.50 -11.09 14.60
N ILE A 90 -3.21 -11.41 14.63
CA ILE A 90 -2.19 -10.84 13.76
C ILE A 90 -2.23 -11.55 12.41
N ARG A 91 -2.43 -10.77 11.35
CA ARG A 91 -2.48 -11.26 9.98
C ARG A 91 -1.55 -10.48 9.08
N ILE A 92 -1.15 -11.14 8.01
CA ILE A 92 -0.42 -10.53 6.91
C ILE A 92 -1.36 -10.41 5.72
N MET A 93 -1.43 -9.22 5.14
CA MET A 93 -2.23 -8.89 3.96
C MET A 93 -1.28 -8.37 2.87
N LYS A 94 -1.36 -8.95 1.67
CA LYS A 94 -0.60 -8.49 0.49
C LYS A 94 -1.53 -7.77 -0.47
N LEU A 95 -1.16 -6.55 -0.83
CA LEU A 95 -1.94 -5.65 -1.68
C LEU A 95 -1.16 -5.35 -2.96
N HIS A 96 -1.86 -5.36 -4.08
CA HIS A 96 -1.42 -4.67 -5.28
C HIS A 96 -2.16 -3.33 -5.33
N ILE A 97 -1.44 -2.21 -5.46
CA ILE A 97 -2.04 -0.88 -5.50
C ILE A 97 -1.46 -0.13 -6.70
N ASN A 98 -2.35 0.26 -7.61
CA ASN A 98 -2.02 1.08 -8.77
C ASN A 98 -2.57 2.49 -8.54
N THR A 99 -1.64 3.42 -8.35
CA THR A 99 -1.86 4.86 -8.34
C THR A 99 -1.64 5.43 -9.74
N HIS A 100 -2.43 6.43 -10.11
CA HIS A 100 -2.17 7.22 -11.32
C HIS A 100 -2.49 8.69 -11.03
N PRO A 101 -1.63 9.66 -11.41
CA PRO A 101 -1.88 11.07 -11.14
C PRO A 101 -3.22 11.60 -11.64
N SER A 102 -3.75 11.02 -12.74
CA SER A 102 -5.05 11.42 -13.30
C SER A 102 -6.27 10.88 -12.54
N PHE A 103 -6.11 9.93 -11.62
CA PHE A 103 -7.24 9.42 -10.85
C PHE A 103 -7.77 10.46 -9.85
N GLY A 104 -6.91 11.35 -9.36
CA GLY A 104 -7.29 12.42 -8.44
C GLY A 104 -7.66 11.91 -7.05
N LYS A 105 -8.42 12.74 -6.31
CA LYS A 105 -8.88 12.45 -4.94
C LYS A 105 -10.41 12.44 -4.87
N GLU A 106 -10.96 11.78 -3.87
CA GLU A 106 -12.38 11.80 -3.50
C GLU A 106 -12.54 11.89 -1.99
N THR A 107 -13.78 11.98 -1.51
CA THR A 107 -14.10 11.98 -0.09
C THR A 107 -14.66 10.62 0.32
N ALA A 108 -14.17 10.07 1.44
CA ALA A 108 -14.62 8.80 1.97
C ALA A 108 -14.86 8.84 3.48
N GLY A 109 -15.77 7.98 3.94
CA GLY A 109 -16.13 7.80 5.34
C GLY A 109 -16.99 8.92 5.93
N MET A 110 -17.49 8.71 7.15
CA MET A 110 -18.36 9.67 7.86
C MET A 110 -17.71 11.04 8.06
N ASN A 111 -16.38 11.08 8.20
CA ASN A 111 -15.63 12.32 8.38
C ASN A 111 -15.21 12.99 7.06
N GLN A 112 -15.71 12.50 5.91
CA GLN A 112 -15.42 13.04 4.57
C GLN A 112 -13.92 13.22 4.30
N GLN A 113 -13.11 12.21 4.68
CA GLN A 113 -11.66 12.27 4.51
C GLN A 113 -11.29 12.32 3.03
N SER A 114 -10.35 13.19 2.67
CA SER A 114 -9.77 13.17 1.31
C SER A 114 -8.89 11.93 1.14
N VAL A 115 -9.25 11.09 0.18
CA VAL A 115 -8.55 9.84 -0.15
C VAL A 115 -8.20 9.82 -1.64
N SER A 116 -7.11 9.14 -1.98
CA SER A 116 -6.68 8.96 -3.37
C SER A 116 -7.54 7.91 -4.06
N LYS A 117 -7.92 8.16 -5.31
CA LYS A 117 -8.53 7.13 -6.16
C LYS A 117 -7.44 6.18 -6.65
N VAL A 118 -7.70 4.88 -6.55
CA VAL A 118 -6.76 3.82 -6.95
C VAL A 118 -7.48 2.63 -7.57
N TYR A 119 -6.74 1.81 -8.30
CA TYR A 119 -7.11 0.40 -8.48
C TYR A 119 -6.29 -0.43 -7.51
N PHE A 120 -6.93 -1.33 -6.77
CA PHE A 120 -6.21 -2.21 -5.86
C PHE A 120 -6.80 -3.62 -5.86
N THR A 121 -6.02 -4.58 -5.39
CA THR A 121 -6.45 -5.96 -5.18
C THR A 121 -5.77 -6.51 -3.94
N ILE A 122 -6.53 -7.21 -3.11
CA ILE A 122 -5.99 -8.00 -2.01
C ILE A 122 -5.61 -9.36 -2.59
N GLU A 123 -4.32 -9.63 -2.72
CA GLU A 123 -3.81 -10.88 -3.27
C GLU A 123 -3.97 -12.03 -2.27
N SER A 124 -3.65 -11.78 -1.01
CA SER A 124 -3.74 -12.79 0.04
C SER A 124 -3.89 -12.18 1.43
N ILE A 125 -4.56 -12.91 2.31
CA ILE A 125 -4.62 -12.66 3.75
C ILE A 125 -4.39 -14.00 4.46
N TYR A 126 -3.48 -14.03 5.42
CA TYR A 126 -3.22 -15.23 6.23
C TYR A 126 -2.78 -14.87 7.64
N LYS A 127 -2.97 -15.76 8.61
CA LYS A 127 -2.54 -15.52 9.99
C LYS A 127 -1.03 -15.66 10.10
N LYS A 128 -0.38 -14.78 10.86
CA LYS A 128 1.07 -14.81 11.03
C LYS A 128 1.56 -16.15 11.62
N LYS A 129 0.80 -16.74 12.55
CA LYS A 129 1.09 -18.05 13.14
C LYS A 129 1.10 -19.22 12.15
N ASP A 130 0.48 -19.05 10.98
CA ASP A 130 0.45 -20.10 9.96
C ASP A 130 1.78 -20.14 9.19
N LEU A 131 2.55 -19.05 9.18
CA LEU A 131 3.90 -19.02 8.60
C LEU A 131 4.92 -19.75 9.46
N THR A 132 4.86 -19.60 10.79
CA THR A 132 5.79 -20.29 11.70
C THR A 132 5.68 -21.81 11.62
N ASN A 133 4.55 -22.33 11.15
CA ASN A 133 4.31 -23.77 10.97
C ASN A 133 4.59 -24.27 9.55
N ARG A 134 4.84 -23.37 8.58
CA ARG A 134 5.06 -23.73 7.16
C ARG A 134 6.51 -23.92 6.76
N GLY A 135 7.48 -23.64 7.64
CA GLY A 135 8.86 -24.09 7.46
C GLY A 135 9.58 -23.55 6.23
N ASP A 136 9.18 -22.38 5.70
CA ASP A 136 9.97 -21.70 4.67
C ASP A 136 11.17 -21.00 5.36
N GLN A 137 12.24 -21.78 5.56
CA GLN A 137 13.63 -21.31 5.60
C GLN A 137 14.16 -21.13 4.18
#